data_AF-A0A6A0H7E7-F1
#
_entry.id   AF-A0A6A0H7E7-F1
#
_cell.length_a   1.000
_cell.length_b   1.000
_cell.length_c   1.000
_cell.angle_alpha   90.00
_cell.angle_beta   90.00
_cell.angle_gamma   90.00
#
_symmetry.space_group_name_H-M   'P 1'
#
loop_
_entity.id
_entity.type
_entity.pdbx_description
1 polymer ?
#
loop_
_entity_poly.entity_id
_entity_poly.type
_entity_poly.pdbx_seq_one_letter_code
_entity_poly.pdbx_strand_id
1 'polypeptide(L)'
;MPRELERPKAVLRALKVKLMLRRPREDLVSRGVIPPMNTPAAFYEQRQRLDMAKKHDILKHKMQKRPDREELVRQHILEGGSNMSMKVGQTCPRRWVKACCSGLRFVV
;
A
#
# COMPACT_ATOMS: atom_id res chain seq x y z
N MET A 1 35.19 24.40 -37.37
CA MET A 1 34.48 23.30 -36.70
C MET A 1 34.93 23.19 -35.24
N PRO A 2 34.14 23.68 -34.24
CA PRO A 2 34.47 23.48 -32.82
C PRO A 2 33.29 22.90 -31.98
N ARG A 3 32.46 21.99 -32.53
CA ARG A 3 31.24 21.47 -31.84
C ARG A 3 31.45 20.20 -30.99
N GLU A 4 32.66 19.64 -30.91
CA GLU A 4 32.91 18.41 -30.14
C GLU A 4 33.10 18.66 -28.63
N LEU A 5 33.70 19.79 -28.24
CA LEU A 5 34.17 20.03 -26.86
C LEU A 5 33.09 20.56 -25.89
N GLU A 6 31.95 21.01 -26.40
CA GLU A 6 30.79 21.50 -25.61
C GLU A 6 29.88 20.36 -25.11
N ARG A 7 29.89 19.19 -25.78
CA ARG A 7 29.09 18.02 -25.37
C ARG A 7 29.36 17.56 -23.93
N PRO A 8 30.61 17.40 -23.46
CA PRO A 8 30.86 16.97 -22.08
C PRO A 8 30.37 18.01 -21.06
N LYS A 9 30.52 19.31 -21.33
CA LYS A 9 30.05 20.37 -20.42
C LYS A 9 28.53 20.41 -20.31
N ALA A 10 27.82 20.22 -21.42
CA ALA A 10 26.36 20.13 -21.42
C ALA A 10 25.85 18.91 -20.65
N VAL A 11 26.52 17.75 -20.79
CA VAL A 11 26.21 16.53 -20.04
C VAL A 11 26.40 16.73 -18.53
N LEU A 12 27.50 17.37 -18.11
CA LEU A 12 27.74 17.68 -16.69
C LEU A 12 26.66 18.60 -16.11
N ARG A 13 26.25 19.62 -16.87
CA ARG A 13 25.15 20.52 -16.47
C ARG A 13 23.83 19.75 -16.32
N ALA A 14 23.48 18.91 -17.29
CA ALA A 14 22.27 18.09 -17.24
C ALA A 14 22.30 17.06 -16.10
N LEU A 15 23.45 16.44 -15.84
CA LEU A 15 23.63 15.48 -14.75
C LEU A 15 23.44 16.16 -13.38
N LYS A 16 24.01 17.34 -13.19
CA LYS A 16 23.83 18.14 -11.97
C LYS A 16 22.34 18.37 -11.68
N VAL A 17 21.56 18.77 -12.68
CA VAL A 17 20.11 18.97 -12.54
C VAL A 17 19.39 17.67 -12.16
N LYS A 18 19.71 16.55 -12.83
CA LYS A 18 19.09 15.24 -12.56
C LYS A 18 19.40 14.71 -11.16
N LEU A 19 20.60 14.97 -10.64
CA LEU A 19 20.97 14.58 -9.28
C LEU A 19 20.22 15.39 -8.22
N MET A 20 19.98 16.69 -8.46
CA MET A 20 19.21 17.53 -7.53
C MET A 20 17.72 17.16 -7.50
N LEU A 21 17.16 16.69 -8.61
CA LEU A 21 15.76 16.25 -8.72
C LEU A 21 15.56 14.77 -8.32
N ARG A 22 16.61 14.07 -7.89
CA ARG A 22 16.56 12.65 -7.54
C ARG A 22 15.72 12.44 -6.26
N ARG A 23 14.88 11.40 -6.27
CA ARG A 23 14.15 10.95 -5.07
C ARG A 23 15.10 10.29 -4.05
N PRO A 24 14.89 10.47 -2.73
CA PRO A 24 15.66 9.76 -1.72
C PRO A 24 15.53 8.25 -1.89
N ARG A 25 16.52 7.50 -1.41
CA ARG A 25 16.59 6.05 -1.65
C ARG A 25 15.44 5.31 -0.96
N GLU A 26 15.01 5.81 0.19
CA GLU A 26 13.94 5.29 1.02
C GLU A 26 12.63 5.25 0.23
N ASP A 27 12.29 6.33 -0.48
CA ASP A 27 11.10 6.41 -1.34
C ASP A 27 11.13 5.35 -2.46
N LEU A 28 12.32 5.05 -3.00
CA LEU A 28 12.47 4.05 -4.06
C LEU A 28 12.26 2.64 -3.52
N VAL A 29 12.69 2.37 -2.29
CA VAL A 29 12.44 1.10 -1.59
C VAL A 29 10.95 0.96 -1.25
N SER A 30 10.32 2.01 -0.73
CA SER A 30 8.89 2.01 -0.40
C SER A 30 7.99 1.78 -1.62
N ARG A 31 8.40 2.28 -2.80
CA ARG A 31 7.71 2.03 -4.07
C ARG A 31 8.03 0.66 -4.69
N GLY A 32 9.01 -0.07 -4.16
CA GLY A 32 9.43 -1.37 -4.69
C GLY A 32 10.28 -1.29 -5.96
N VAL A 33 10.94 -0.15 -6.24
CA VAL A 33 11.83 0.00 -7.42
C VAL A 33 13.21 -0.59 -7.15
N ILE A 34 13.71 -0.46 -5.91
CA ILE A 34 15.05 -0.91 -5.51
C ILE A 34 14.91 -1.85 -4.31
N PRO A 35 15.72 -2.92 -4.22
CA PRO A 35 15.73 -3.80 -3.06
C PRO A 35 16.14 -3.09 -1.75
N PRO A 36 15.66 -3.57 -0.60
CA PRO A 36 16.00 -3.00 0.71
C PRO A 36 17.48 -3.22 1.08
N MET A 37 18.06 -2.30 1.87
CA MET A 37 19.48 -2.32 2.23
C MET A 37 19.90 -3.49 3.13
N ASN A 38 18.95 -4.06 3.86
CA ASN A 38 19.23 -5.13 4.82
C ASN A 38 19.66 -6.43 4.13
N THR A 39 19.48 -6.53 2.82
CA THR A 39 19.86 -7.69 2.01
C THR A 39 21.01 -7.36 1.08
N PRO A 40 22.06 -8.19 1.05
CA PRO A 40 23.07 -8.08 0.00
C PRO A 40 22.43 -8.25 -1.37
N ALA A 41 22.84 -7.43 -2.34
CA ALA A 41 22.22 -7.38 -3.67
C ALA A 41 22.29 -8.73 -4.41
N ALA A 42 23.32 -9.53 -4.17
CA ALA A 42 23.53 -10.81 -4.83
C ALA A 42 22.48 -11.89 -4.51
N PHE A 43 21.79 -11.78 -3.36
CA PHE A 43 20.85 -12.80 -2.88
C PHE A 43 19.39 -12.33 -2.86
N TYR A 44 19.09 -11.19 -3.48
CA TYR A 44 17.74 -10.61 -3.46
C TYR A 44 16.71 -11.53 -4.13
N GLU A 45 17.04 -12.10 -5.28
CA GLU A 45 16.14 -12.96 -6.06
C GLU A 45 15.83 -14.28 -5.32
N GLN A 46 16.87 -14.90 -4.75
CA GLN A 46 16.74 -16.15 -3.99
C GLN A 46 15.87 -15.94 -2.75
N ARG A 47 16.06 -14.82 -2.05
CA ARG A 47 15.22 -14.45 -0.91
C ARG A 47 13.77 -14.19 -1.35
N GLN A 48 13.56 -13.46 -2.45
CA GLN A 48 12.22 -13.21 -2.96
C GLN A 48 11.50 -14.52 -3.29
N ARG A 49 12.20 -15.46 -3.93
CA ARG A 49 11.67 -16.81 -4.23
C ARG A 49 11.31 -17.57 -2.95
N LEU A 50 12.17 -17.52 -1.93
CA LEU A 50 11.93 -18.13 -0.62
C LEU A 50 10.71 -17.52 0.06
N ASP A 51 10.60 -16.19 0.08
CA ASP A 51 9.50 -15.47 0.71
C ASP A 51 8.16 -15.76 0.02
N MET A 52 8.15 -15.92 -1.31
CA MET A 52 6.97 -16.35 -2.05
C MET A 52 6.59 -17.79 -1.76
N ALA A 53 7.55 -18.71 -1.74
CA ALA A 53 7.31 -20.12 -1.40
C ALA A 53 6.73 -20.27 0.02
N LYS A 54 7.33 -19.59 1.01
CA LYS A 54 6.81 -19.55 2.39
C LYS A 54 5.36 -19.08 2.45
N LYS A 55 5.03 -17.98 1.77
CA LYS A 55 3.66 -17.46 1.71
C LYS A 55 2.72 -18.46 1.05
N HIS A 56 3.14 -19.07 -0.05
CA HIS A 56 2.37 -20.07 -0.76
C HIS A 56 2.03 -21.27 0.14
N ASP A 57 3.01 -21.80 0.87
CA ASP A 57 2.80 -22.94 1.77
C ASP A 57 1.88 -22.59 2.95
N ILE A 58 2.07 -21.42 3.55
CA ILE A 58 1.17 -20.89 4.60
C ILE A 58 -0.25 -20.76 4.08
N LEU A 59 -0.44 -20.22 2.88
CA LEU A 59 -1.76 -20.07 2.27
C LEU A 59 -2.39 -21.43 1.97
N LYS A 60 -1.64 -22.36 1.39
CA LYS A 60 -2.11 -23.72 1.10
C LYS A 60 -2.61 -24.40 2.38
N HIS A 61 -1.89 -24.26 3.48
CA HIS A 61 -2.31 -24.77 4.79
C HIS A 61 -3.59 -24.09 5.32
N LYS A 62 -3.67 -22.75 5.21
CA LYS A 62 -4.85 -21.98 5.64
C LYS A 62 -6.09 -22.29 4.78
N MET A 63 -5.92 -22.59 3.51
CA MET A 63 -7.01 -22.98 2.63
C MET A 63 -7.58 -24.35 3.02
N GLN A 64 -6.72 -25.30 3.40
CA GLN A 64 -7.17 -26.61 3.88
C GLN A 64 -7.92 -26.52 5.21
N LYS A 65 -7.48 -25.65 6.12
CA LYS A 65 -8.10 -25.44 7.43
C LYS A 65 -9.13 -24.31 7.44
N ARG A 66 -9.70 -23.97 6.29
CA ARG A 66 -10.66 -22.86 6.20
C ARG A 66 -11.96 -23.28 6.91
N PRO A 67 -12.40 -22.55 7.96
CA PRO A 67 -13.65 -22.86 8.64
C PRO A 67 -14.86 -22.47 7.77
N ASP A 68 -15.95 -23.21 7.93
CA ASP A 68 -17.20 -22.94 7.24
C ASP A 68 -17.88 -21.68 7.77
N ARG A 69 -18.77 -21.10 6.94
CA ARG A 69 -19.52 -19.89 7.30
C ARG A 69 -20.33 -20.08 8.59
N GLU A 70 -20.94 -21.24 8.76
CA GLU A 70 -21.77 -21.56 9.93
C GLU A 70 -20.95 -21.55 11.22
N GLU A 71 -19.73 -22.07 11.18
CA GLU A 71 -18.82 -22.04 12.32
C GLU A 71 -18.43 -20.61 12.71
N LEU A 72 -18.20 -19.74 11.72
CA LEU A 72 -17.92 -18.32 11.97
C LEU A 72 -19.13 -17.56 12.54
N VAL A 73 -20.36 -17.95 12.19
CA VAL A 73 -21.60 -17.40 12.76
C VAL A 73 -21.77 -17.88 14.21
N ARG A 74 -21.50 -19.16 14.50
CA ARG A 74 -21.51 -19.73 15.87
C ARG A 74 -20.52 -19.01 16.79
N GLN A 75 -19.34 -18.67 16.25
CA GLN A 75 -18.32 -17.89 16.96
C GLN A 75 -18.65 -16.40 17.06
N HIS A 76 -19.79 -15.95 16.51
CA HIS A 76 -20.24 -14.56 16.47
C HIS A 76 -19.25 -13.62 15.74
N ILE A 77 -18.44 -14.14 14.82
CA ILE A 77 -17.54 -13.36 13.95
C ILE A 77 -18.31 -12.82 12.74
N LEU A 78 -19.26 -13.59 12.20
CA LEU A 78 -20.14 -13.19 11.11
C LEU A 78 -21.59 -13.03 11.59
N GLU A 79 -22.28 -12.02 11.11
CA GLU A 79 -23.73 -11.87 11.28
C GLU A 79 -24.47 -12.84 10.34
N GLY A 80 -25.46 -13.57 10.86
CA GLY A 80 -26.17 -14.63 10.14
C GLY A 80 -26.93 -14.20 8.87
N GLY A 81 -27.05 -12.89 8.60
CA GLY A 81 -27.75 -12.33 7.45
C GLY A 81 -27.01 -12.61 6.13
N SER A 82 -27.61 -13.43 5.28
CA SER A 82 -27.21 -13.74 3.90
C SER A 82 -27.47 -12.56 2.95
N ASN A 83 -26.97 -11.37 3.27
CA ASN A 83 -26.98 -10.23 2.36
C ASN A 83 -25.69 -9.42 2.52
N MET A 84 -24.64 -9.83 1.79
CA MET A 84 -23.39 -9.06 1.70
C MET A 84 -23.44 -7.99 0.58
N SER A 85 -24.63 -7.61 0.10
CA SER A 85 -24.74 -6.64 -0.99
C SER A 85 -24.89 -5.18 -0.53
N MET A 86 -25.17 -4.89 0.74
CA MET A 86 -25.28 -3.50 1.21
C MET A 86 -24.90 -3.32 2.69
N LYS A 87 -23.59 -3.25 2.99
CA LYS A 87 -23.10 -2.51 4.18
C LYS A 87 -21.78 -1.79 3.87
N VAL A 88 -21.87 -0.79 3.00
CA VAL A 88 -20.95 0.35 3.04
C VAL A 88 -21.84 1.59 3.23
N GLY A 89 -21.90 2.13 4.45
CA GLY A 89 -22.36 3.51 4.70
C GLY A 89 -23.78 3.78 5.24
N GLN A 90 -24.46 2.85 5.92
CA GLN A 90 -25.76 3.14 6.56
C GLN A 90 -25.83 2.37 7.89
N THR A 91 -25.95 2.96 9.08
CA THR A 91 -26.70 4.15 9.47
C THR A 91 -25.94 4.90 10.57
N CYS A 92 -25.83 6.22 10.47
CA CYS A 92 -25.59 7.03 11.66
C CYS A 92 -26.84 6.86 12.55
N PRO A 93 -26.72 6.42 13.82
CA PRO A 93 -27.89 6.25 14.66
C PRO A 93 -28.64 7.57 14.76
N ARG A 94 -29.92 7.57 14.37
CA ARG A 94 -30.82 8.74 14.38
C ARG A 94 -30.93 9.44 15.75
N ARG A 95 -30.31 8.90 16.80
CA ARG A 95 -30.18 9.52 18.12
C ARG A 95 -29.17 10.68 18.19
N TRP A 96 -28.25 10.80 17.22
CA TRP A 96 -27.22 11.86 17.19
C TRP A 96 -27.39 12.90 16.05
N VAL A 97 -28.49 12.85 15.30
CA VAL A 97 -28.72 13.80 14.18
C VAL A 97 -29.00 15.24 14.67
N LYS A 98 -29.40 15.43 15.93
CA LYS A 98 -29.60 16.78 16.50
C LYS A 98 -28.32 17.53 16.87
N ALA A 99 -27.15 16.87 16.93
CA ALA A 99 -25.94 17.51 17.46
C ALA A 99 -25.00 18.12 16.40
N CYS A 100 -25.17 17.79 15.11
CA CYS A 100 -24.24 18.26 14.05
C CYS A 100 -24.91 19.16 12.99
N CYS A 101 -26.15 19.61 13.24
CA CYS A 101 -26.92 20.48 12.36
C CYS A 101 -27.41 21.77 13.05
N SER A 102 -26.76 22.21 14.13
CA SER A 102 -26.89 23.60 14.58
C SER A 102 -25.82 24.44 13.88
N GLY A 103 -26.01 24.62 12.58
CA GLY A 103 -25.38 25.69 11.81
C GLY A 103 -25.89 27.06 12.28
N LEU A 104 -25.56 27.44 13.51
CA LEU A 104 -25.68 28.80 13.98
C LEU A 104 -24.58 29.61 13.31
N ARG A 105 -24.94 30.11 12.13
CA ARG A 105 -24.29 31.22 11.47
C ARG A 105 -24.54 32.46 12.34
N PHE A 106 -23.62 32.76 13.25
CA PHE A 106 -23.61 34.05 13.94
C PHE A 106 -23.04 35.06 12.95
N VAL A 107 -23.93 35.81 12.29
CA VAL A 107 -23.60 37.06 11.59
C VAL A 107 -24.11 38.16 12.51
N VAL A 108 -23.21 39.03 12.97
CA VAL A 108 -23.55 40.32 13.59
C VAL A 108 -23.99 41.26 12.48
#